data_AF-A0A1T1ZXX7-F1
#
_entry.id   AF-A0A1T1ZXX7-F1
#
_cell.length_a   1.000
_cell.length_b   1.000
_cell.length_c   1.000
_cell.angle_alpha   90.00
_cell.angle_beta   90.00
_cell.angle_gamma   90.00
#
_symmetry.space_group_name_H-M   'P 1'
#
loop_
_entity.id
_entity.type
_entity.pdbx_description
1 polymer ?
#
loop_
_entity_poly.entity_id
_entity_poly.type
_entity_poly.pdbx_seq_one_letter_code
_entity_poly.pdbx_strand_id
1 'polypeptide(L)'
;MTIRGETHPIWPGPIQPQWHAAAAEKGYHVLARVKNKDNLALECKECQGTFVCRHSVLTGFQPQCPNCKEARWIADAEANGLTFVKRDDADRHYGHFIVSCGHTKRLQFGRTKKVATEGGEIICERCTLERYKREAQAYGWELVGPDPNGDNDYRLYRHAEGCGESCRVSIGNMKTQRFQCPSCGKGWSNEPSSIYFAEINLGKRTVLKLGFSGNTYSRFEYQLFVRKVLPYRILAEIHFPTGRAALRAEKKVHKRLIERFPDGVVPHAVYRRHLKVKSEIYRPELRNAIFAELAEVEGRTST
;
A
#
# COMPACT_ATOMS: atom_id res chain seq x y z
N MET A 1 -17.05 43.84 21.48
CA MET A 1 -15.84 43.17 21.99
C MET A 1 -15.29 42.28 20.90
N THR A 2 -14.02 42.42 20.52
CA THR A 2 -13.40 41.61 19.46
C THR A 2 -12.71 40.40 20.08
N ILE A 3 -13.07 39.20 19.64
CA ILE A 3 -12.54 37.93 20.15
C ILE A 3 -12.16 37.09 18.94
N ARG A 4 -10.89 36.67 18.85
CA ARG A 4 -10.37 35.85 17.75
C ARG A 4 -10.72 36.39 16.34
N GLY A 5 -10.65 37.71 16.16
CA GLY A 5 -10.92 38.39 14.88
C GLY A 5 -12.40 38.66 14.59
N GLU A 6 -13.32 38.18 15.44
CA GLU A 6 -14.76 38.43 15.29
C GLU A 6 -15.26 39.46 16.31
N THR A 7 -16.08 40.41 15.86
CA THR A 7 -16.72 41.38 16.74
C THR A 7 -18.02 40.81 17.29
N HIS A 8 -18.09 40.66 18.60
CA HIS A 8 -19.31 40.26 19.31
C HIS A 8 -19.92 41.43 20.08
N PRO A 9 -21.24 41.68 19.94
CA PRO A 9 -21.92 42.68 20.75
C PRO A 9 -21.96 42.24 22.21
N ILE A 10 -21.76 43.19 23.13
CA ILE A 10 -21.91 42.94 24.57
C ILE A 10 -23.40 42.84 24.87
N TRP A 11 -23.80 41.78 25.57
CA TRP A 11 -25.18 41.57 25.98
C TRP A 11 -25.42 42.18 27.36
N PRO A 12 -26.47 43.00 27.54
CA PRO A 12 -26.70 43.69 28.80
C PRO A 12 -27.17 42.76 29.93
N GLY A 13 -26.92 43.18 31.17
CA GLY A 13 -27.38 42.52 32.39
C GLY A 13 -26.26 41.82 33.18
N PRO A 14 -26.54 41.43 34.43
CA PRO A 14 -25.53 40.96 35.37
C PRO A 14 -24.90 39.63 34.94
N ILE A 15 -23.62 39.46 35.26
CA ILE A 15 -22.92 38.17 35.19
C ILE A 15 -23.15 37.48 36.53
N GLN A 16 -23.74 36.28 36.51
CA GLN A 16 -24.11 35.60 37.75
C GLN A 16 -22.86 35.13 38.53
N PRO A 17 -22.84 35.24 39.87
CA PRO A 17 -21.69 34.81 40.68
C PRO A 17 -21.27 33.36 40.42
N GLN A 18 -22.24 32.47 40.17
CA GLN A 18 -21.99 31.07 39.84
C GLN A 18 -21.17 30.88 38.55
N TRP A 19 -21.29 31.78 37.57
CA TRP A 19 -20.49 31.72 36.34
C TRP A 19 -19.04 32.16 36.59
N HIS A 20 -18.83 33.16 37.46
CA HIS A 20 -17.49 33.56 37.89
C HIS A 20 -16.79 32.42 38.64
N ALA A 21 -17.49 31.78 39.59
CA ALA A 21 -16.97 30.64 40.33
C ALA A 21 -16.59 29.48 39.39
N ALA A 22 -17.51 29.07 38.50
CA ALA A 22 -17.26 28.00 37.54
C ALA A 22 -16.11 28.31 36.56
N ALA A 23 -16.00 29.55 36.08
CA ALA A 23 -14.86 29.98 35.27
C ALA A 23 -13.55 29.89 36.06
N ALA A 24 -13.52 30.43 37.28
CA ALA A 24 -12.32 30.48 38.09
C ALA A 24 -11.76 29.09 38.41
N GLU A 25 -12.64 28.15 38.80
CA GLU A 25 -12.31 26.74 39.04
C GLU A 25 -11.69 26.07 37.81
N LYS A 26 -12.19 26.41 36.62
CA LYS A 26 -11.78 25.81 35.34
C LYS A 26 -10.62 26.52 34.66
N GLY A 27 -10.00 27.51 35.32
CA GLY A 27 -8.84 28.24 34.82
C GLY A 27 -9.18 29.44 33.91
N TYR A 28 -10.37 30.02 34.05
CA TYR A 28 -10.86 31.13 33.23
C TYR A 28 -11.28 32.36 34.05
N HIS A 29 -11.31 33.52 33.41
CA HIS A 29 -11.98 34.73 33.89
C HIS A 29 -13.18 35.04 32.98
N VAL A 30 -14.32 35.43 33.57
CA VAL A 30 -15.47 35.92 32.78
C VAL A 30 -15.30 37.42 32.57
N LEU A 31 -15.23 37.84 31.30
CA LEU A 31 -15.06 39.25 30.94
C LEU A 31 -16.40 39.95 30.70
N ALA A 32 -17.30 39.31 29.96
CA ALA A 32 -18.58 39.89 29.58
C ALA A 32 -19.58 38.82 29.14
N ARG A 33 -20.86 39.19 29.07
CA ARG A 33 -21.86 38.47 28.26
C ARG A 33 -21.77 39.00 26.83
N VAL A 34 -21.78 38.12 25.85
CA VAL A 34 -21.58 38.49 24.44
C VAL A 34 -22.52 37.71 23.53
N LYS A 35 -22.81 38.22 22.32
CA LYS A 35 -23.68 37.61 21.30
C LYS A 35 -25.15 37.52 21.67
N ASN A 36 -25.50 36.91 22.80
CA ASN A 36 -26.85 36.79 23.34
C ASN A 36 -26.81 36.49 24.84
N LYS A 37 -27.97 36.23 25.44
CA LYS A 37 -28.09 35.95 26.87
C LYS A 37 -27.31 34.72 27.36
N ASP A 38 -26.99 33.78 26.46
CA ASP A 38 -26.45 32.46 26.77
C ASP A 38 -24.92 32.34 26.62
N ASN A 39 -24.28 33.39 26.09
CA ASN A 39 -22.88 33.36 25.69
C ASN A 39 -22.03 34.29 26.58
N LEU A 40 -20.90 33.76 27.05
CA LEU A 40 -19.92 34.45 27.88
C LEU A 40 -18.61 34.59 27.09
N ALA A 41 -17.98 35.76 27.20
CA ALA A 41 -16.58 35.95 26.83
C ALA A 41 -15.71 35.52 28.01
N LEU A 42 -14.84 34.54 27.77
CA LEU A 42 -13.91 34.00 28.74
C LEU A 42 -12.48 34.37 28.33
N GLU A 43 -11.64 34.64 29.33
CA GLU A 43 -10.19 34.77 29.20
C GLU A 43 -9.51 33.58 29.87
N CYS A 44 -8.52 33.00 29.19
CA CYS A 44 -7.75 31.88 29.73
C CYS A 44 -6.62 32.38 30.61
N LYS A 45 -6.54 31.89 31.86
CA LYS A 45 -5.46 32.28 32.78
C LYS A 45 -4.07 31.84 32.32
N GLU A 46 -4.00 30.78 31.50
CA GLU A 46 -2.75 30.21 31.00
C GLU A 46 -2.18 31.00 29.82
N CYS A 47 -2.97 31.19 28.75
CA CYS A 47 -2.50 31.87 27.53
C CYS A 47 -2.96 33.33 27.39
N GLN A 48 -3.75 33.84 28.34
CA GLN A 48 -4.41 35.17 28.28
C GLN A 48 -5.32 35.38 27.05
N GLY A 49 -5.54 34.34 26.25
CA GLY A 49 -6.38 34.41 25.06
C GLY A 49 -7.87 34.40 25.42
N THR A 50 -8.64 35.22 24.71
CA THR A 50 -10.09 35.30 24.89
C THR A 50 -10.84 34.36 23.94
N PHE A 51 -12.00 33.85 24.36
CA PHE A 51 -12.89 33.03 23.55
C PHE A 51 -14.34 33.11 24.02
N VAL A 52 -15.28 32.74 23.14
CA VAL A 52 -16.71 32.68 23.48
C VAL A 52 -17.09 31.26 23.91
N CYS A 53 -17.80 31.16 25.04
CA CYS A 53 -18.34 29.91 25.57
C CYS A 53 -19.83 30.09 25.91
N ARG A 54 -20.66 29.05 25.77
CA ARG A 54 -22.02 29.10 26.34
C ARG A 54 -21.94 28.86 27.85
N HIS A 55 -22.72 29.57 28.66
CA HIS A 55 -22.69 29.38 30.13
C HIS A 55 -23.04 27.93 30.51
N SER A 56 -23.96 27.27 29.80
CA SER A 56 -24.31 25.88 30.05
C SER A 56 -23.17 24.89 29.80
N VAL A 57 -22.28 25.20 28.86
CA VAL A 57 -21.05 24.41 28.61
C VAL A 57 -20.03 24.70 29.71
N LEU A 58 -19.89 25.96 30.10
CA LEU A 58 -19.00 26.36 31.19
C LEU A 58 -19.40 25.71 32.51
N THR A 59 -20.68 25.59 32.82
CA THR A 59 -21.13 24.97 34.08
C THR A 59 -21.09 23.44 34.00
N GLY A 60 -21.57 22.85 32.91
CA GLY A 60 -21.70 21.39 32.79
C GLY A 60 -20.43 20.62 32.39
N PHE A 61 -19.44 21.26 31.75
CA PHE A 61 -18.27 20.57 31.18
C PHE A 61 -16.97 21.36 31.38
N GLN A 62 -15.83 20.77 31.06
CA GLN A 62 -14.55 21.50 30.97
C GLN A 62 -14.38 22.03 29.53
N PRO A 63 -14.66 23.32 29.25
CA PRO A 63 -14.39 23.88 27.94
C PRO A 63 -12.88 23.88 27.68
N GLN A 64 -12.46 23.52 26.47
CA GLN A 64 -11.06 23.66 26.07
C GLN A 64 -10.83 25.08 25.53
N CYS A 65 -9.77 25.75 26.01
CA CYS A 65 -9.37 27.03 25.42
C CYS A 65 -8.96 26.83 23.95
N PRO A 66 -9.63 27.48 22.99
CA PRO A 66 -9.29 27.32 21.58
C PRO A 66 -7.92 27.92 21.24
N ASN A 67 -7.43 28.90 22.00
CA ASN A 67 -6.10 29.50 21.80
C ASN A 67 -4.99 28.52 22.23
N CYS A 68 -5.06 27.94 23.44
CA CYS A 68 -4.11 26.89 23.86
C CYS A 68 -4.16 25.67 22.93
N LYS A 69 -5.36 25.30 22.47
CA LYS A 69 -5.53 24.15 21.56
C LYS A 69 -4.83 24.38 20.22
N GLU A 70 -4.97 25.58 19.67
CA GLU A 70 -4.32 25.97 18.41
C GLU A 70 -2.81 26.09 18.56
N ALA A 71 -2.33 26.70 19.66
CA ALA A 71 -0.91 26.73 19.99
C ALA A 71 -0.31 25.32 20.05
N ARG A 72 -1.03 24.35 20.63
CA ARG A 72 -0.59 22.95 20.63
C ARG A 72 -0.54 22.35 19.23
N TRP A 73 -1.49 22.65 18.35
CA TRP A 73 -1.44 22.19 16.96
C TRP A 73 -0.27 22.76 16.19
N ILE A 74 0.07 24.04 16.44
CA ILE A 74 1.26 24.69 15.87
C ILE A 74 2.52 24.00 16.38
N ALA A 75 2.66 23.78 17.68
CA ALA A 75 3.80 23.09 18.27
C ALA A 75 3.94 21.64 17.73
N ASP A 76 2.83 20.89 17.66
CA ASP A 76 2.82 19.55 17.05
C ASP A 76 3.25 19.61 15.57
N ALA A 77 2.86 20.65 14.82
CA ALA A 77 3.28 20.83 13.43
C ALA A 77 4.78 21.09 13.32
N GLU A 78 5.30 22.04 14.10
CA GLU A 78 6.71 22.43 14.12
C GLU A 78 7.62 21.26 14.49
N ALA A 79 7.24 20.46 15.49
CA ALA A 79 7.95 19.24 15.89
C ALA A 79 8.06 18.22 14.75
N ASN A 80 7.13 18.27 13.79
CA ASN A 80 7.13 17.41 12.60
C ASN A 80 7.74 18.08 11.35
N GLY A 81 8.35 19.26 11.49
CA GLY A 81 8.86 20.05 10.35
C GLY A 81 7.74 20.54 9.41
N LEU A 82 6.55 20.79 9.96
CA LEU A 82 5.39 21.32 9.26
C LEU A 82 5.09 22.76 9.70
N THR A 83 4.47 23.53 8.82
CA THR A 83 3.86 24.82 9.18
C THR A 83 2.34 24.67 9.21
N PHE A 84 1.70 24.91 10.35
CA PHE A 84 0.24 24.96 10.43
C PHE A 84 -0.30 26.21 9.72
N VAL A 85 -1.27 26.02 8.82
CA VAL A 85 -1.86 27.12 8.04
C VAL A 85 -3.19 27.54 8.63
N LYS A 86 -4.13 26.60 8.68
CA LYS A 86 -5.47 26.81 9.22
C LYS A 86 -6.13 25.49 9.54
N ARG A 87 -7.19 25.56 10.33
CA ARG A 87 -8.11 24.43 10.52
C ARG A 87 -8.92 24.18 9.25
N ASP A 88 -9.33 22.94 9.05
CA ASP A 88 -10.28 22.59 8.01
C ASP A 88 -11.69 23.08 8.37
N ASP A 89 -12.33 23.78 7.43
CA ASP A 89 -13.62 24.43 7.64
C ASP A 89 -14.78 23.42 7.69
N ALA A 90 -14.63 22.28 7.02
CA ALA A 90 -15.66 21.22 6.94
C ALA A 90 -15.50 20.16 8.04
N ASP A 91 -14.28 19.91 8.51
CA ASP A 91 -13.99 18.86 9.49
C ASP A 91 -13.10 19.34 10.64
N ARG A 92 -13.70 19.36 11.84
CA ARG A 92 -13.02 19.81 13.07
C ARG A 92 -11.80 18.98 13.48
N HIS A 93 -11.64 17.79 12.94
CA HIS A 93 -10.53 16.90 13.27
C HIS A 93 -9.30 17.12 12.37
N TYR A 94 -9.41 17.97 11.35
CA TYR A 94 -8.36 18.20 10.36
C TYR A 94 -7.87 19.65 10.33
N GLY A 95 -6.65 19.81 9.83
CA GLY A 95 -6.03 21.07 9.48
C GLY A 95 -5.24 21.00 8.18
N HIS A 96 -4.90 22.16 7.65
CA HIS A 96 -4.01 22.34 6.51
C HIS A 96 -2.62 22.72 6.98
N PHE A 97 -1.61 22.04 6.44
CA PHE A 97 -0.21 22.18 6.83
C PHE A 97 0.65 22.32 5.58
N ILE A 98 1.74 23.08 5.66
CA ILE A 98 2.79 23.09 4.64
C ILE A 98 3.88 22.12 5.11
N VAL A 99 4.23 21.14 4.27
CA VAL A 99 5.37 20.24 4.50
C VAL A 99 6.67 20.91 4.05
N SER A 100 7.83 20.40 4.51
CA SER A 100 9.16 20.97 4.20
C SER A 100 9.47 21.16 2.71
N CYS A 101 8.84 20.38 1.82
CA CYS A 101 8.96 20.55 0.37
C CYS A 101 8.05 21.65 -0.22
N GLY A 102 7.38 22.45 0.61
CA GLY A 102 6.51 23.57 0.21
C GLY A 102 5.08 23.18 -0.16
N HIS A 103 4.75 21.89 -0.18
CA HIS A 103 3.40 21.42 -0.53
C HIS A 103 2.41 21.53 0.63
N THR A 104 1.15 21.84 0.31
CA THR A 104 0.06 21.81 1.30
C THR A 104 -0.50 20.41 1.46
N LYS A 105 -0.71 19.97 2.71
CA LYS A 105 -1.29 18.68 3.08
C LYS A 105 -2.42 18.87 4.09
N ARG A 106 -3.52 18.14 3.89
CA ARG A 106 -4.62 18.01 4.85
C ARG A 106 -4.31 16.85 5.80
N LEU A 107 -4.24 17.12 7.09
CA LEU A 107 -3.88 16.13 8.11
C LEU A 107 -4.83 16.17 9.29
N GLN A 108 -5.03 15.02 9.93
CA GLN A 108 -5.70 14.95 11.22
C GLN A 108 -4.77 15.46 12.32
N PHE A 109 -5.31 16.25 13.27
CA PHE A 109 -4.54 16.69 14.43
C PHE A 109 -4.05 15.53 15.32
N GLY A 110 -4.80 14.43 15.37
CA GLY A 110 -4.36 13.22 16.07
C GLY A 110 -3.11 12.60 15.44
N ARG A 111 -2.99 12.68 14.10
CA ARG A 111 -1.81 12.17 13.38
C ARG A 111 -0.59 13.05 13.61
N THR A 112 -0.72 14.37 13.54
CA THR A 112 0.40 15.30 13.81
C THR A 112 0.91 15.13 15.25
N LYS A 113 0.00 15.06 16.22
CA LYS A 113 0.35 14.78 17.61
C LYS A 113 1.10 13.45 17.75
N LYS A 114 0.58 12.38 17.16
CA LYS A 114 1.19 11.04 17.25
C LYS A 114 2.62 11.03 16.71
N VAL A 115 2.85 11.63 15.54
CA VAL A 115 4.20 11.67 14.95
C VAL A 115 5.14 12.53 15.79
N ALA A 116 4.65 13.64 16.37
CA ALA A 116 5.46 14.49 17.24
C ALA A 116 5.88 13.78 18.53
N THR A 117 5.04 12.91 19.09
CA THR A 117 5.32 12.24 20.37
C THR A 117 5.98 10.87 20.23
N GLU A 118 5.59 10.09 19.23
CA GLU A 118 6.03 8.69 19.04
C GLU A 118 7.04 8.53 17.90
N GLY A 119 7.30 9.60 17.14
CA GLY A 119 8.07 9.55 15.91
C GLY A 119 7.28 9.00 14.71
N GLY A 120 7.95 8.95 13.57
CA GLY A 120 7.36 8.56 12.28
C GLY A 120 7.56 9.63 11.22
N GLU A 121 6.97 9.42 10.04
CA GLU A 121 7.13 10.33 8.91
C GLU A 121 5.79 10.80 8.34
N ILE A 122 5.73 12.08 8.01
CA ILE A 122 4.64 12.67 7.26
C ILE A 122 5.09 12.76 5.80
N ILE A 123 4.77 11.71 5.06
CA ILE A 123 5.14 11.58 3.64
C ILE A 123 4.30 12.54 2.80
N CYS A 124 4.94 13.32 1.93
CA CYS A 124 4.25 14.13 0.93
C CYS A 124 3.89 13.27 -0.30
N GLU A 125 2.60 13.13 -0.63
CA GLU A 125 2.14 12.36 -1.79
C GLU A 125 2.66 12.94 -3.10
N ARG A 126 2.75 14.26 -3.21
CA ARG A 126 3.25 14.94 -4.41
C ARG A 126 4.73 14.63 -4.66
N CYS A 127 5.58 14.81 -3.65
CA CYS A 127 7.00 14.47 -3.78
C CYS A 127 7.22 12.97 -4.00
N THR A 128 6.39 12.12 -3.41
CA THR A 128 6.42 10.68 -3.65
C THR A 128 6.11 10.37 -5.12
N LEU A 129 5.09 11.01 -5.69
CA LEU A 129 4.72 10.85 -7.10
C LEU A 129 5.82 11.39 -8.04
N GLU A 130 6.40 12.56 -7.73
CA GLU A 130 7.53 13.14 -8.46
C GLU A 130 8.77 12.24 -8.41
N ARG A 131 9.04 11.59 -7.27
CA ARG A 131 10.10 10.59 -7.18
C ARG A 131 9.82 9.43 -8.13
N TYR A 132 8.61 8.86 -8.10
CA TYR A 132 8.25 7.76 -9.00
C TYR A 132 8.33 8.13 -10.48
N LYS A 133 7.96 9.36 -10.83
CA LYS A 133 8.14 9.88 -12.20
C LYS A 133 9.62 9.94 -12.58
N ARG A 134 10.47 10.48 -11.71
CA ARG A 134 11.93 10.57 -11.95
C ARG A 134 12.58 9.20 -12.05
N GLU A 135 12.23 8.26 -11.17
CA GLU A 135 12.71 6.88 -11.22
C GLU A 135 12.31 6.19 -12.53
N ALA A 136 11.08 6.39 -13.00
CA ALA A 136 10.64 5.86 -14.28
C ALA A 136 11.41 6.49 -15.46
N GLN A 137 11.51 7.82 -15.48
CA GLN A 137 12.20 8.57 -16.53
C GLN A 137 13.67 8.18 -16.65
N ALA A 138 14.36 7.95 -15.53
CA ALA A 138 15.75 7.50 -15.51
C ALA A 138 15.98 6.16 -16.24
N TYR A 139 14.92 5.38 -16.46
CA TYR A 139 14.97 4.10 -17.16
C TYR A 139 14.22 4.11 -18.50
N GLY A 140 13.82 5.28 -19.02
CA GLY A 140 13.07 5.42 -20.27
C GLY A 140 11.58 5.07 -20.16
N TRP A 141 11.02 5.13 -18.94
CA TRP A 141 9.62 4.86 -18.66
C TRP A 141 8.88 6.11 -18.19
N GLU A 142 7.57 6.10 -18.36
CA GLU A 142 6.68 7.15 -17.88
C GLU A 142 5.66 6.57 -16.91
N LEU A 143 5.46 7.25 -15.78
CA LEU A 143 4.40 6.90 -14.84
C LEU A 143 3.05 7.36 -15.40
N VAL A 144 2.19 6.41 -15.74
CA VAL A 144 0.84 6.67 -16.26
C VAL A 144 -0.13 6.96 -15.12
N GLY A 145 -0.07 6.17 -14.04
CA GLY A 145 -1.04 6.32 -12.96
C GLY A 145 -1.00 5.23 -11.89
N PRO A 146 -2.04 5.17 -11.03
CA PRO A 146 -2.17 4.11 -10.04
C PRO A 146 -2.31 2.74 -10.69
N ASP A 147 -2.11 1.71 -9.87
CA ASP A 147 -2.31 0.35 -10.33
C ASP A 147 -3.79 0.09 -10.68
N PRO A 148 -4.12 -0.44 -11.87
CA PRO A 148 -5.51 -0.73 -12.25
C PRO A 148 -6.19 -1.77 -11.36
N ASN A 149 -5.41 -2.60 -10.65
CA ASN A 149 -5.93 -3.60 -9.72
C ASN A 149 -6.00 -3.09 -8.27
N GLY A 150 -5.70 -1.81 -8.03
CA GLY A 150 -5.74 -1.21 -6.70
C GLY A 150 -4.60 -1.62 -5.77
N ASP A 151 -3.54 -2.25 -6.28
CA ASP A 151 -2.37 -2.61 -5.48
C ASP A 151 -1.45 -1.40 -5.27
N ASN A 152 -1.30 -0.96 -4.03
CA ASN A 152 -0.50 0.21 -3.68
C ASN A 152 1.01 0.02 -3.86
N ASP A 153 1.49 -1.22 -3.93
CA ASP A 153 2.90 -1.53 -4.19
C ASP A 153 3.24 -1.50 -5.68
N TYR A 154 2.23 -1.34 -6.54
CA TYR A 154 2.37 -1.28 -7.99
C TYR A 154 1.92 0.07 -8.55
N ARG A 155 2.40 0.36 -9.75
CA ARG A 155 1.94 1.47 -10.58
C ARG A 155 1.87 1.03 -12.03
N LEU A 156 1.07 1.75 -12.81
CA LEU A 156 1.05 1.59 -14.26
C LEU A 156 2.11 2.50 -14.89
N TYR A 157 3.01 1.91 -15.66
CA TYR A 157 4.05 2.62 -16.40
C TYR A 157 3.94 2.34 -17.89
N ARG A 158 4.38 3.29 -18.72
CA ARG A 158 4.48 3.17 -20.18
C ARG A 158 5.95 3.18 -20.60
N HIS A 159 6.33 2.30 -21.53
CA HIS A 159 7.69 2.23 -22.06
C HIS A 159 7.92 3.36 -23.08
N ALA A 160 8.11 4.58 -22.58
CA ALA A 160 8.09 5.81 -23.35
C ALA A 160 9.23 5.91 -24.38
N GLU A 161 10.44 5.49 -24.04
CA GLU A 161 11.59 5.50 -24.97
C GLU A 161 11.71 4.22 -25.81
N GLY A 162 10.74 3.31 -25.68
CA GLY A 162 10.75 2.02 -26.38
C GLY A 162 9.48 1.78 -27.17
N CYS A 163 8.87 0.62 -26.99
CA CYS A 163 7.73 0.18 -27.80
C CYS A 163 6.37 0.82 -27.41
N GLY A 164 6.34 1.74 -26.43
CA GLY A 164 5.11 2.39 -25.98
C GLY A 164 4.16 1.51 -25.14
N GLU A 165 4.53 0.25 -24.88
CA GLU A 165 3.67 -0.69 -24.15
C GLU A 165 3.53 -0.29 -22.68
N SER A 166 2.32 -0.46 -22.13
CA SER A 166 2.05 -0.16 -20.72
C SER A 166 2.03 -1.43 -19.88
N CYS A 167 2.62 -1.39 -18.69
CA CYS A 167 2.60 -2.51 -17.78
C CYS A 167 2.62 -2.11 -16.32
N ARG A 168 2.10 -3.02 -15.50
CA ARG A 168 2.18 -2.93 -14.04
C ARG A 168 3.60 -3.29 -13.62
N VAL A 169 4.26 -2.38 -12.89
CA VAL A 169 5.58 -2.63 -12.29
C VAL A 169 5.49 -2.26 -10.81
N SER A 170 6.09 -3.08 -9.95
CA SER A 170 6.16 -2.73 -8.53
C SER A 170 7.07 -1.53 -8.35
N ILE A 171 6.74 -0.68 -7.38
CA ILE A 171 7.52 0.52 -7.05
C ILE A 171 8.98 0.13 -6.72
N GLY A 172 9.17 -0.95 -5.97
CA GLY A 172 10.51 -1.46 -5.62
C GLY A 172 11.31 -1.95 -6.84
N ASN A 173 10.65 -2.62 -7.80
CA ASN A 173 11.34 -3.07 -9.01
C ASN A 173 11.68 -1.90 -9.93
N MET A 174 10.78 -0.91 -10.05
CA MET A 174 11.06 0.33 -10.79
C MET A 174 12.30 1.01 -10.22
N LYS A 175 12.34 1.24 -8.91
CA LYS A 175 13.49 1.84 -8.21
C LYS A 175 14.82 1.10 -8.42
N THR A 176 14.79 -0.23 -8.53
CA THR A 176 15.99 -1.07 -8.65
C THR A 176 16.29 -1.55 -10.06
N GLN A 177 15.51 -1.08 -11.05
CA GLN A 177 15.58 -1.53 -12.45
C GLN A 177 15.41 -3.05 -12.64
N ARG A 178 14.72 -3.74 -11.72
CA ARG A 178 14.49 -5.19 -11.77
C ARG A 178 13.21 -5.55 -12.49
N PHE A 179 13.08 -5.11 -13.73
CA PHE A 179 11.91 -5.35 -14.58
C PHE A 179 12.27 -5.27 -16.06
N GLN A 180 11.38 -5.73 -16.92
CA GLN A 180 11.57 -5.70 -18.37
C GLN A 180 10.26 -5.37 -19.08
N CYS A 181 10.35 -4.63 -20.18
CA CYS A 181 9.20 -4.37 -21.05
C CYS A 181 8.58 -5.70 -21.51
N PRO A 182 7.25 -5.91 -21.38
CA PRO A 182 6.61 -7.14 -21.83
C PRO A 182 6.62 -7.35 -23.35
N SER A 183 6.77 -6.28 -24.13
CA SER A 183 6.72 -6.35 -25.59
C SER A 183 8.13 -6.46 -26.20
N CYS A 184 9.04 -5.54 -25.90
CA CYS A 184 10.38 -5.51 -26.53
C CYS A 184 11.55 -5.85 -25.59
N GLY A 185 11.30 -6.20 -24.32
CA GLY A 185 12.36 -6.56 -23.39
C GLY A 185 13.11 -7.82 -23.85
N LYS A 186 14.43 -7.83 -23.72
CA LYS A 186 15.25 -9.02 -24.04
C LYS A 186 15.49 -9.83 -22.77
N GLY A 187 15.24 -11.13 -22.83
CA GLY A 187 15.47 -12.08 -21.75
C GLY A 187 14.38 -13.13 -21.63
N TRP A 188 14.63 -14.12 -20.79
CA TRP A 188 13.80 -15.33 -20.65
C TRP A 188 12.29 -15.08 -20.45
N SER A 189 11.91 -13.94 -19.89
CA SER A 189 10.50 -13.56 -19.72
C SER A 189 9.76 -13.33 -21.04
N ASN A 190 10.45 -12.94 -22.12
CA ASN A 190 9.86 -12.64 -23.42
C ASN A 190 10.33 -13.60 -24.53
N GLU A 191 11.29 -14.47 -24.23
CA GLU A 191 11.68 -15.55 -25.13
C GLU A 191 10.64 -16.68 -25.11
N PRO A 192 10.48 -17.45 -26.21
CA PRO A 192 9.61 -18.61 -26.23
C PRO A 192 9.92 -19.59 -25.10
N SER A 193 8.88 -20.22 -24.57
CA SER A 193 8.98 -21.15 -23.47
C SER A 193 7.84 -22.15 -23.51
N SER A 194 8.04 -23.32 -22.91
CA SER A 194 7.05 -24.37 -22.87
C SER A 194 6.67 -24.73 -21.45
N ILE A 195 5.39 -25.02 -21.22
CA ILE A 195 4.97 -25.80 -20.05
C ILE A 195 5.22 -27.26 -20.38
N TYR A 196 5.97 -27.96 -19.54
CA TYR A 196 6.22 -29.39 -19.65
C TYR A 196 5.55 -30.14 -18.52
N PHE A 197 5.10 -31.35 -18.83
CA PHE A 197 4.63 -32.32 -17.87
C PHE A 197 5.45 -33.60 -18.02
N ALA A 198 6.06 -34.06 -16.94
CA ALA A 198 6.99 -35.17 -16.97
C ALA A 198 6.76 -36.16 -15.83
N GLU A 199 7.07 -37.41 -16.13
CA GLU A 199 7.15 -38.50 -15.18
C GLU A 199 8.63 -38.76 -14.85
N ILE A 200 8.98 -38.86 -13.57
CA ILE A 200 10.35 -39.05 -13.11
C ILE A 200 10.41 -40.27 -12.19
N ASN A 201 11.33 -41.19 -12.49
CA ASN A 201 11.58 -42.36 -11.66
C ASN A 201 12.66 -42.06 -10.62
N LEU A 202 12.29 -42.02 -9.34
CA LEU A 202 13.19 -41.82 -8.20
C LEU A 202 13.80 -43.14 -7.68
N GLY A 203 13.76 -44.21 -8.48
CA GLY A 203 14.21 -45.57 -8.15
C GLY A 203 13.10 -46.41 -7.50
N LYS A 204 12.67 -46.03 -6.29
CA LYS A 204 11.63 -46.76 -5.53
C LYS A 204 10.21 -46.25 -5.74
N ARG A 205 10.07 -45.10 -6.41
CA ARG A 205 8.79 -44.41 -6.59
C ARG A 205 8.85 -43.55 -7.84
N THR A 206 7.69 -43.36 -8.45
CA THR A 206 7.50 -42.42 -9.54
C THR A 206 6.86 -41.14 -9.01
N VAL A 207 7.26 -40.00 -9.56
CA VAL A 207 6.64 -38.70 -9.28
C VAL A 207 6.37 -37.97 -10.58
N LEU A 208 5.42 -37.04 -10.53
CA LEU A 208 5.05 -36.18 -11.63
C LEU A 208 5.63 -34.78 -11.41
N LYS A 209 6.28 -34.20 -12.42
CA LYS A 209 6.72 -32.79 -12.44
C LYS A 209 5.91 -32.05 -13.49
N LEU A 210 5.25 -30.99 -13.06
CA LEU A 210 4.67 -29.98 -13.94
C LEU A 210 5.47 -28.70 -13.75
N GLY A 211 5.95 -28.05 -14.81
CA GLY A 211 6.59 -26.75 -14.72
C GLY A 211 6.80 -26.15 -16.10
N PHE A 212 7.63 -25.11 -16.18
CA PHE A 212 7.94 -24.48 -17.46
C PHE A 212 9.45 -24.24 -17.65
N SER A 213 9.88 -24.16 -18.90
CA SER A 213 11.28 -23.94 -19.28
C SER A 213 11.38 -23.31 -20.66
N GLY A 214 12.43 -22.50 -20.89
CA GLY A 214 12.80 -22.08 -22.25
C GLY A 214 13.50 -23.18 -23.05
N ASN A 215 14.04 -24.19 -22.36
CA ASN A 215 14.70 -25.35 -22.95
C ASN A 215 14.48 -26.55 -22.02
N THR A 216 13.51 -27.40 -22.36
CA THR A 216 13.12 -28.56 -21.53
C THR A 216 14.27 -29.57 -21.44
N TYR A 217 15.00 -29.81 -22.53
CA TYR A 217 16.17 -30.70 -22.52
C TYR A 217 17.23 -30.25 -21.51
N SER A 218 17.70 -28.99 -21.61
CA SER A 218 18.71 -28.46 -20.69
C SER A 218 18.23 -28.49 -19.23
N ARG A 219 16.93 -28.25 -19.01
CA ARG A 219 16.33 -28.32 -17.68
C ARG A 219 16.48 -29.71 -17.06
N PHE A 220 16.15 -30.77 -17.80
CA PHE A 220 16.23 -32.13 -17.28
C PHE A 220 17.67 -32.64 -17.24
N GLU A 221 18.50 -32.36 -18.23
CA GLU A 221 19.86 -32.91 -18.28
C GLU A 221 20.83 -32.24 -17.30
N TYR A 222 20.70 -30.94 -17.07
CA TYR A 222 21.73 -30.19 -16.33
C TYR A 222 21.24 -29.53 -15.03
N GLN A 223 19.96 -29.19 -14.95
CA GLN A 223 19.48 -28.26 -13.91
C GLN A 223 18.60 -28.92 -12.84
N LEU A 224 17.75 -29.89 -13.20
CA LEU A 224 16.69 -30.39 -12.32
C LEU A 224 17.21 -31.32 -11.23
N PHE A 225 18.14 -32.21 -11.56
CA PHE A 225 18.61 -33.26 -10.66
C PHE A 225 19.76 -32.79 -9.77
N VAL A 226 19.82 -33.30 -8.54
CA VAL A 226 20.85 -32.92 -7.53
C VAL A 226 22.22 -33.51 -7.87
N ARG A 227 22.26 -34.77 -8.33
CA ARG A 227 23.52 -35.51 -8.56
C ARG A 227 23.67 -35.96 -10.01
N LYS A 228 22.83 -36.91 -10.42
CA LYS A 228 22.81 -37.47 -11.78
C LYS A 228 21.39 -37.43 -12.33
N VAL A 229 21.29 -37.40 -13.65
CA VAL A 229 20.02 -37.53 -14.37
C VAL A 229 19.37 -38.87 -13.99
N LEU A 230 18.09 -38.82 -13.63
CA LEU A 230 17.28 -40.01 -13.35
C LEU A 230 16.42 -40.34 -14.57
N PRO A 231 15.97 -41.60 -14.75
CA PRO A 231 15.05 -41.91 -15.85
C PRO A 231 13.79 -41.05 -15.76
N TYR A 232 13.46 -40.39 -16.86
CA TYR A 232 12.28 -39.54 -16.98
C TYR A 232 11.62 -39.72 -18.34
N ARG A 233 10.35 -39.33 -18.43
CA ARG A 233 9.59 -39.25 -19.69
C ARG A 233 8.80 -37.95 -19.71
N ILE A 234 8.98 -37.15 -20.75
CA ILE A 234 8.09 -36.02 -21.01
C ILE A 234 6.76 -36.58 -21.54
N LEU A 235 5.67 -36.25 -20.85
CA LEU A 235 4.32 -36.69 -21.15
C LEU A 235 3.55 -35.68 -22.02
N ALA A 236 3.83 -34.39 -21.85
CA ALA A 236 3.27 -33.30 -22.67
C ALA A 236 4.19 -32.08 -22.65
N GLU A 237 4.15 -31.28 -23.71
CA GLU A 237 4.87 -30.02 -23.83
C GLU A 237 4.06 -29.00 -24.64
N ILE A 238 3.55 -27.95 -23.99
CA ILE A 238 2.73 -26.89 -24.62
C ILE A 238 3.60 -25.66 -24.81
N HIS A 239 3.69 -25.19 -26.04
CA HIS A 239 4.56 -24.08 -26.43
C HIS A 239 3.86 -22.73 -26.28
N PHE A 240 4.58 -21.73 -25.77
CA PHE A 240 4.12 -20.37 -25.63
C PHE A 240 5.06 -19.40 -26.34
N PRO A 241 4.53 -18.29 -26.89
CA PRO A 241 5.35 -17.28 -27.53
C PRO A 241 6.28 -16.56 -26.55
N THR A 242 5.97 -16.55 -25.25
CA THR A 242 6.79 -15.92 -24.21
C THR A 242 6.82 -16.70 -22.91
N GLY A 243 7.94 -16.64 -22.19
CA GLY A 243 8.10 -17.19 -20.83
C GLY A 243 7.09 -16.63 -19.82
N ARG A 244 6.68 -15.35 -19.96
CA ARG A 244 5.60 -14.77 -19.14
C ARG A 244 4.27 -15.45 -19.37
N ALA A 245 3.91 -15.76 -20.62
CA ALA A 245 2.67 -16.44 -20.93
C ALA A 245 2.69 -17.86 -20.34
N ALA A 246 3.78 -18.59 -20.54
CA ALA A 246 4.00 -19.91 -19.94
C ALA A 246 3.90 -19.86 -18.41
N LEU A 247 4.62 -18.96 -17.74
CA LEU A 247 4.61 -18.82 -16.28
C LEU A 247 3.22 -18.48 -15.73
N ARG A 248 2.48 -17.57 -16.38
CA ARG A 248 1.13 -17.19 -15.93
C ARG A 248 0.15 -18.36 -16.06
N ALA A 249 0.23 -19.12 -17.15
CA ALA A 249 -0.60 -20.29 -17.35
C ALA A 249 -0.23 -21.40 -16.34
N GLU A 250 1.06 -21.67 -16.15
CA GLU A 250 1.59 -22.66 -15.21
C GLU A 250 1.15 -22.36 -13.76
N LYS A 251 1.31 -21.11 -13.29
CA LYS A 251 0.85 -20.71 -11.95
C LYS A 251 -0.66 -20.91 -11.74
N LYS A 252 -1.47 -20.65 -12.78
CA LYS A 252 -2.92 -20.88 -12.73
C LYS A 252 -3.24 -22.37 -12.60
N VAL A 253 -2.55 -23.23 -13.36
CA VAL A 253 -2.71 -24.69 -13.26
C VAL A 253 -2.31 -25.18 -11.87
N HIS A 254 -1.14 -24.77 -11.35
CA HIS A 254 -0.70 -25.16 -10.00
C HIS A 254 -1.70 -24.73 -8.93
N LYS A 255 -2.22 -23.51 -9.01
CA LYS A 255 -3.24 -23.01 -8.08
C LYS A 255 -4.47 -23.94 -8.06
N ARG A 256 -5.04 -24.25 -9.23
CA ARG A 256 -6.22 -25.13 -9.34
C ARG A 256 -5.95 -26.55 -8.85
N LEU A 257 -4.79 -27.12 -9.19
CA LEU A 257 -4.39 -28.45 -8.73
C LEU A 257 -4.24 -28.50 -7.20
N ILE A 258 -3.63 -27.49 -6.59
CA ILE A 258 -3.45 -27.43 -5.13
C ILE A 258 -4.80 -27.23 -4.42
N GLU A 259 -5.67 -26.38 -4.95
CA GLU A 259 -7.01 -26.14 -4.39
C GLU A 259 -7.89 -27.40 -4.48
N ARG A 260 -7.82 -28.14 -5.59
CA ARG A 260 -8.67 -29.33 -5.81
C ARG A 260 -8.09 -30.62 -5.23
N PHE A 261 -6.76 -30.73 -5.17
CA PHE A 261 -6.06 -31.95 -4.76
C PHE A 261 -4.89 -31.64 -3.81
N PRO A 262 -5.14 -31.09 -2.61
CA PRO A 262 -4.08 -30.71 -1.68
C PRO A 262 -3.17 -31.88 -1.30
N ASP A 263 -3.74 -33.07 -1.08
CA ASP A 263 -2.99 -34.29 -0.74
C ASP A 263 -2.19 -34.89 -1.90
N GLY A 264 -2.46 -34.43 -3.12
CA GLY A 264 -1.77 -34.85 -4.34
C GLY A 264 -0.40 -34.19 -4.54
N VAL A 265 -0.07 -33.17 -3.74
CA VAL A 265 1.27 -32.57 -3.71
C VAL A 265 2.23 -33.46 -2.92
N VAL A 266 3.38 -33.78 -3.50
CA VAL A 266 4.39 -34.60 -2.82
C VAL A 266 5.17 -33.72 -1.83
N PRO A 267 5.31 -34.11 -0.55
CA PRO A 267 6.13 -33.36 0.41
C PRO A 267 7.61 -33.30 0.00
N HIS A 268 8.24 -32.13 0.15
CA HIS A 268 9.65 -31.90 -0.26
C HIS A 268 10.64 -32.92 0.33
N ALA A 269 10.41 -33.38 1.57
CA ALA A 269 11.23 -34.40 2.23
C ALA A 269 11.37 -35.71 1.41
N VAL A 270 10.37 -36.03 0.57
CA VAL A 270 10.32 -37.24 -0.25
C VAL A 270 11.32 -37.21 -1.39
N TYR A 271 11.57 -36.05 -2.01
CA TYR A 271 12.36 -35.94 -3.25
C TYR A 271 13.56 -35.02 -3.18
N ARG A 272 13.77 -34.27 -2.08
CA ARG A 272 14.89 -33.33 -1.90
C ARG A 272 16.29 -33.90 -2.15
N ARG A 273 16.47 -35.22 -2.04
CA ARG A 273 17.76 -35.90 -2.33
C ARG A 273 17.99 -36.13 -3.83
N HIS A 274 16.96 -35.96 -4.65
CA HIS A 274 16.94 -36.27 -6.07
C HIS A 274 16.77 -35.02 -6.94
N LEU A 275 15.89 -34.09 -6.54
CA LEU A 275 15.54 -32.90 -7.33
C LEU A 275 15.90 -31.61 -6.57
N LYS A 276 16.37 -30.59 -7.29
CA LYS A 276 16.75 -29.27 -6.72
C LYS A 276 15.55 -28.35 -6.45
N VAL A 277 14.36 -28.68 -6.97
CA VAL A 277 13.13 -27.89 -6.80
C VAL A 277 12.54 -28.09 -5.40
N LYS A 278 11.71 -27.13 -4.95
CA LYS A 278 11.02 -27.18 -3.64
C LYS A 278 9.53 -27.51 -3.73
N SER A 279 8.96 -27.45 -4.92
CA SER A 279 7.51 -27.54 -5.17
C SER A 279 7.24 -28.12 -6.57
N GLU A 280 5.96 -28.15 -6.94
CA GLU A 280 5.48 -28.54 -8.28
C GLU A 280 5.70 -30.02 -8.61
N ILE A 281 5.83 -30.84 -7.56
CA ILE A 281 5.91 -32.30 -7.65
C ILE A 281 4.59 -32.89 -7.15
N TYR A 282 4.00 -33.75 -7.98
CA TYR A 282 2.71 -34.37 -7.76
C TYR A 282 2.82 -35.88 -7.70
N ARG A 283 1.86 -36.51 -7.03
CA ARG A 283 1.76 -37.96 -6.96
C ARG A 283 1.25 -38.53 -8.30
N PRO A 284 1.62 -39.77 -8.67
CA PRO A 284 1.21 -40.39 -9.94
C PRO A 284 -0.30 -40.41 -10.19
N GLU A 285 -1.12 -40.45 -9.15
CA GLU A 285 -2.59 -40.52 -9.26
C GLU A 285 -3.19 -39.26 -9.89
N LEU A 286 -2.47 -38.12 -9.84
CA LEU A 286 -2.92 -36.86 -10.46
C LEU A 286 -2.66 -36.77 -11.96
N ARG A 287 -2.12 -37.81 -12.60
CA ARG A 287 -1.76 -37.78 -14.02
C ARG A 287 -2.90 -37.29 -14.92
N ASN A 288 -4.09 -37.87 -14.77
CA ASN A 288 -5.24 -37.52 -15.62
C ASN A 288 -5.78 -36.12 -15.30
N ALA A 289 -5.75 -35.72 -14.03
CA ALA A 289 -6.14 -34.36 -13.64
C ALA A 289 -5.20 -33.30 -14.24
N ILE A 290 -3.88 -33.55 -14.24
CA ILE A 290 -2.91 -32.65 -14.86
C ILE A 290 -3.12 -32.58 -16.38
N PHE A 291 -3.38 -33.70 -17.05
CA PHE A 291 -3.70 -33.67 -18.48
C PHE A 291 -4.95 -32.84 -18.80
N ALA A 292 -6.02 -32.95 -18.00
CA ALA A 292 -7.22 -32.15 -18.19
C ALA A 292 -6.94 -30.64 -18.07
N GLU A 293 -6.16 -30.25 -17.06
CA GLU A 293 -5.73 -28.86 -16.86
C GLU A 293 -4.87 -28.33 -18.01
N LEU A 294 -3.99 -29.18 -18.57
CA LEU A 294 -3.15 -28.83 -19.71
C LEU A 294 -3.95 -28.71 -21.00
N ALA A 295 -4.93 -29.58 -21.23
CA ALA A 295 -5.82 -29.48 -22.38
C ALA A 295 -6.61 -28.16 -22.38
N GLU A 296 -7.08 -27.70 -21.22
CA GLU A 296 -7.71 -26.38 -21.11
C GLU A 296 -6.76 -25.22 -21.43
N VAL A 297 -5.48 -25.37 -21.10
CA VAL A 297 -4.45 -24.36 -21.40
C VAL A 297 -4.15 -24.34 -22.90
N GLU A 298 -3.95 -25.51 -23.51
CA GLU A 298 -3.68 -25.65 -24.94
C GLU A 298 -4.83 -25.12 -25.81
N GLY A 299 -6.08 -25.41 -25.42
CA GLY A 299 -7.26 -24.89 -26.11
C GLY A 299 -7.39 -23.36 -26.07
N ARG A 300 -6.79 -22.68 -25.08
CA ARG A 300 -6.78 -21.21 -24.96
C ARG A 300 -5.58 -20.55 -25.63
N THR A 301 -4.52 -21.30 -25.93
CA THR A 301 -3.35 -20.80 -26.68
C THR A 301 -3.54 -20.87 -28.19
N SER A 302 -4.44 -21.73 -28.67
CA SER A 302 -4.74 -21.92 -30.08
C SER A 302 -5.83 -20.96 -30.63
N THR A 303 -6.37 -20.09 -29.78
CA THR A 303 -7.35 -19.02 -30.08
C THR A 303 -6.72 -17.66 -29.93
#